data_AF-A0A2H5ZSM2-F1
#
_entry.id   AF-A0A2H5ZSM2-F1
#
_cell.length_a   1.000
_cell.length_b   1.000
_cell.length_c   1.000
_cell.angle_alpha   90.00
_cell.angle_beta   90.00
_cell.angle_gamma   90.00
#
_symmetry.space_group_name_H-M   'P 1'
#
loop_
_entity.id
_entity.type
_entity.pdbx_description
1 polymer ?
#
loop_
_entity_poly.entity_id
_entity_poly.type
_entity_poly.pdbx_seq_one_letter_code
_entity_poly.pdbx_strand_id
1 'polypeptide(L)'
;MGLVEPRQGEGTVVRDLSPDAVVHPLASLLVRSRALLTDLLDVRKMIEPHLAARAAQHATEEEIRRLQAILDRQRAKAEQGELAVEEDSEFHYTIATAARNQVILRILDVLMDLLRTSRERSLQVPGRLQKSLEGHGRILAAIRRRDPAAAEAAMRRHLEEIEEVLGRAVSANRPGARGR
;
A
#
# COMPACT_ATOMS: atom_id res chain seq x y z
N MET A 1 -13.85 20.15 6.65
CA MET A 1 -14.37 21.24 5.80
C MET A 1 -14.89 20.62 4.50
N GLY A 2 -16.19 20.32 4.37
CA GLY A 2 -16.69 19.69 3.14
C GLY A 2 -18.08 19.05 3.18
N LEU A 3 -18.67 18.84 4.37
CA LEU A 3 -19.97 18.19 4.52
C LEU A 3 -21.16 19.16 4.51
N VAL A 4 -20.88 20.45 4.65
CA VAL A 4 -21.90 21.50 4.70
C VAL A 4 -21.49 22.71 3.90
N GLU A 5 -22.45 23.33 3.24
CA GLU A 5 -22.28 24.61 2.56
C GLU A 5 -23.28 25.65 3.07
N PRO A 6 -22.83 26.89 3.32
CA PRO A 6 -23.74 27.96 3.69
C PRO A 6 -24.57 28.37 2.48
N ARG A 7 -25.90 28.31 2.58
CA ARG A 7 -26.85 28.91 1.63
C ARG A 7 -27.48 30.15 2.25
N GLN A 8 -27.36 31.27 1.54
CA GLN A 8 -27.88 32.55 2.02
C GLN A 8 -29.41 32.50 2.11
N GLY A 9 -29.97 32.74 3.30
CA GLY A 9 -31.41 32.72 3.57
C GLY A 9 -31.98 31.39 4.07
N GLU A 10 -31.24 30.27 3.95
CA GLU A 10 -31.70 28.93 4.32
C GLU A 10 -30.84 28.25 5.41
N GLY A 11 -29.70 28.86 5.77
CA GLY A 11 -28.78 28.33 6.77
C GLY A 11 -27.73 27.38 6.17
N THR A 12 -27.21 26.50 7.01
CA THR A 12 -26.16 25.55 6.63
C THR A 12 -26.80 24.28 6.09
N VAL A 13 -26.58 23.96 4.81
CA VAL A 13 -27.19 22.81 4.14
C VAL A 13 -26.17 21.68 4.01
N VAL A 14 -26.57 20.45 4.28
CA VAL A 14 -25.74 19.24 4.10
C VAL A 14 -25.58 19.00 2.60
N ARG A 15 -24.34 18.89 2.13
CA ARG A 15 -24.06 18.55 0.72
C ARG A 15 -24.55 17.14 0.42
N ASP A 16 -24.92 16.91 -0.84
CA ASP A 16 -25.18 15.56 -1.33
C ASP A 16 -23.96 14.68 -1.02
N LEU A 17 -24.16 13.62 -0.22
CA LEU A 17 -23.08 12.81 0.35
C LEU A 17 -22.48 11.95 -0.76
N SER A 18 -21.63 12.53 -1.60
CA SER A 18 -20.76 11.70 -2.44
C SER A 18 -19.82 10.90 -1.51
N PRO A 19 -19.53 9.63 -1.82
CA PRO A 19 -18.56 8.84 -1.06
C PRO A 19 -17.24 9.60 -0.84
N ASP A 20 -16.79 10.35 -1.86
CA ASP A 20 -15.57 11.15 -1.82
C ASP A 20 -15.62 12.29 -0.78
N ALA A 21 -16.80 12.89 -0.57
CA ALA A 21 -16.99 13.98 0.39
C ALA A 21 -16.88 13.53 1.87
N VAL A 22 -17.04 12.22 2.13
CA VAL A 22 -16.92 11.62 3.47
C VAL A 22 -15.52 11.00 3.67
N VAL A 23 -15.00 10.37 2.63
CA VAL A 23 -13.75 9.59 2.68
C VAL A 23 -12.52 10.48 2.83
N HIS A 24 -12.38 11.54 2.03
CA HIS A 24 -11.19 12.40 2.07
C HIS A 24 -10.98 13.07 3.44
N PRO A 25 -12.02 13.62 4.11
CA PRO A 25 -11.89 14.13 5.47
C PRO A 25 -11.46 13.07 6.48
N LEU A 26 -12.03 11.86 6.41
CA LEU A 26 -11.67 10.74 7.27
C LEU A 26 -10.20 10.33 7.06
N ALA A 27 -9.77 10.19 5.80
CA ALA A 27 -8.38 9.94 5.45
C ALA A 27 -7.46 11.03 6.02
N SER A 28 -7.82 12.30 5.87
CA SER A 28 -7.01 13.43 6.36
C SER A 28 -6.85 13.48 7.89
N LEU A 29 -7.89 13.07 8.64
CA LEU A 29 -7.86 12.99 10.10
C LEU A 29 -6.99 11.83 10.58
N LEU A 30 -7.01 10.72 9.85
CA LEU A 30 -6.24 9.53 10.17
C LEU A 30 -4.73 9.74 9.95
N VAL A 31 -4.30 10.44 8.87
CA VAL A 31 -2.88 10.58 8.42
C VAL A 31 -1.93 11.20 9.47
N ARG A 32 -2.47 11.86 10.50
CA ARG A 32 -1.69 12.58 11.52
C ARG A 32 -1.09 11.68 12.62
N SER A 33 -1.44 10.40 12.72
CA SER A 33 -0.93 9.52 13.78
C SER A 33 0.08 8.47 13.26
N ARG A 34 1.14 8.19 14.05
CA ARG A 34 2.04 7.04 13.81
C ARG A 34 1.30 5.70 13.94
N ALA A 35 0.27 5.63 14.79
CA ALA A 35 -0.57 4.45 14.97
C ALA A 35 -1.23 4.03 13.64
N LEU A 36 -1.61 5.00 12.81
CA LEU A 36 -2.23 4.71 11.51
C LEU A 36 -1.31 3.93 10.56
N LEU A 37 0.01 4.13 10.60
CA LEU A 37 0.91 3.39 9.70
C LEU A 37 0.89 1.89 9.99
N THR A 38 0.83 1.52 11.27
CA THR A 38 0.69 0.14 11.71
C THR A 38 -0.69 -0.39 11.35
N ASP A 39 -1.75 0.36 11.63
CA ASP A 39 -3.13 -0.06 11.31
C ASP A 39 -3.32 -0.27 9.80
N LEU A 40 -2.73 0.59 8.96
CA LEU A 40 -2.75 0.43 7.51
C LEU A 40 -1.97 -0.80 7.06
N LEU A 41 -0.82 -1.09 7.68
CA LEU A 41 -0.07 -2.30 7.39
C LEU A 41 -0.86 -3.56 7.79
N ASP A 42 -1.60 -3.51 8.90
CA ASP A 42 -2.50 -4.58 9.31
C ASP A 42 -3.62 -4.81 8.30
N VAL A 43 -4.27 -3.74 7.82
CA VAL A 43 -5.27 -3.84 6.74
C VAL A 43 -4.65 -4.46 5.48
N ARG A 44 -3.43 -4.06 5.11
CA ARG A 44 -2.72 -4.67 3.96
C ARG A 44 -2.47 -6.17 4.19
N LYS A 45 -2.06 -6.59 5.39
CA LYS A 45 -1.85 -8.01 5.74
C LYS A 45 -3.15 -8.83 5.69
N MET A 46 -4.30 -8.21 5.95
CA MET A 46 -5.60 -8.88 5.86
C MET A 46 -6.04 -9.07 4.40
N ILE A 47 -5.75 -8.11 3.52
CA ILE A 47 -6.35 -8.05 2.18
C ILE A 47 -5.38 -8.49 1.09
N GLU A 48 -4.17 -7.92 1.04
CA GLU A 48 -3.25 -8.07 -0.09
C GLU A 48 -2.80 -9.53 -0.34
N PRO A 49 -2.58 -10.40 0.67
CA PRO A 49 -2.25 -11.80 0.40
C PRO A 49 -3.33 -12.54 -0.39
N HIS A 50 -4.60 -12.34 -0.03
CA HIS A 50 -5.73 -12.93 -0.76
C HIS A 50 -5.85 -12.37 -2.18
N LEU A 51 -5.55 -11.08 -2.37
CA LEU A 51 -5.50 -10.48 -3.71
C LEU A 51 -4.37 -11.08 -4.55
N ALA A 52 -3.21 -11.35 -3.97
CA ALA A 52 -2.10 -11.99 -4.68
C ALA A 52 -2.45 -13.41 -5.13
N ALA A 53 -3.11 -14.21 -4.27
CA ALA A 53 -3.63 -15.52 -4.66
C ALA A 53 -4.61 -15.42 -5.85
N ARG A 54 -5.58 -14.51 -5.78
CA ARG A 54 -6.54 -14.30 -6.86
C ARG A 54 -5.87 -13.79 -8.14
N ALA A 55 -4.89 -12.91 -8.03
CA ALA A 55 -4.11 -12.44 -9.17
C ALA A 55 -3.36 -13.60 -9.85
N ALA A 56 -2.80 -14.55 -9.09
CA ALA A 56 -2.19 -15.75 -9.67
C ALA A 56 -3.18 -16.56 -10.52
N GLN A 57 -4.45 -16.61 -10.13
CA GLN A 57 -5.51 -17.31 -10.88
C GLN A 57 -5.98 -16.53 -12.12
N HIS A 58 -6.02 -15.20 -12.06
CA HIS A 58 -6.78 -14.38 -13.02
C HIS A 58 -5.97 -13.38 -13.83
N ALA A 59 -4.72 -13.09 -13.46
CA ALA A 59 -3.89 -12.11 -14.16
C ALA A 59 -3.75 -12.49 -15.64
N THR A 60 -3.80 -11.52 -16.53
CA THR A 60 -3.47 -11.72 -17.94
C THR A 60 -1.96 -11.70 -18.13
N GLU A 61 -1.48 -12.23 -19.25
CA GLU A 61 -0.05 -12.12 -19.61
C GLU A 61 0.40 -10.66 -19.74
N GLU A 62 -0.51 -9.75 -20.13
CA GLU A 62 -0.24 -8.31 -20.17
C GLU A 62 -0.06 -7.71 -18.77
N GLU A 63 -0.91 -8.08 -17.81
CA GLU A 63 -0.75 -7.64 -16.42
C GLU A 63 0.53 -8.20 -15.78
N ILE A 64 0.93 -9.44 -16.12
CA ILE A 64 2.21 -10.02 -15.68
C ILE A 64 3.39 -9.23 -16.27
N ARG A 65 3.35 -8.89 -17.56
CA ARG A 65 4.37 -8.03 -18.19
C ARG A 65 4.42 -6.66 -17.53
N ARG A 66 3.26 -6.08 -17.20
CA ARG A 66 3.19 -4.80 -16.49
C ARG A 66 3.85 -4.88 -15.11
N LEU A 67 3.56 -5.92 -14.33
CA LEU A 67 4.20 -6.13 -13.02
C LEU A 67 5.73 -6.26 -13.14
N GLN A 68 6.21 -6.95 -14.17
CA GLN A 68 7.64 -7.05 -14.46
C GLN A 68 8.25 -5.67 -14.76
N ALA A 69 7.62 -4.90 -15.65
CA ALA A 69 8.09 -3.56 -15.99
C ALA A 69 8.10 -2.61 -14.78
N ILE A 70 7.11 -2.70 -13.89
CA ILE A 70 7.09 -1.94 -12.63
C ILE A 70 8.29 -2.34 -11.76
N LEU A 71 8.54 -3.63 -11.56
CA LEU A 71 9.66 -4.13 -10.76
C LEU A 71 11.02 -3.67 -11.32
N ASP A 72 11.16 -3.62 -12.64
CA ASP A 72 12.40 -3.15 -13.28
C ASP A 72 12.60 -1.64 -13.08
N ARG A 73 11.53 -0.84 -13.11
CA ARG A 73 11.61 0.59 -12.71
C ARG A 73 11.99 0.77 -11.25
N GLN A 74 11.49 -0.09 -10.34
CA GLN A 74 11.89 -0.05 -8.93
C GLN A 74 13.39 -0.33 -8.76
N ARG A 75 13.94 -1.29 -9.52
CA ARG A 75 15.38 -1.60 -9.50
C ARG A 75 16.21 -0.42 -9.98
N ALA A 76 15.84 0.18 -11.11
CA ALA A 76 16.54 1.34 -11.65
C ALA A 76 16.58 2.51 -10.67
N LYS A 77 15.45 2.81 -9.99
CA LYS A 77 15.41 3.83 -8.94
C LYS A 77 16.28 3.48 -7.73
N ALA A 78 16.27 2.22 -7.30
CA ALA A 78 17.11 1.78 -6.19
C ALA A 78 18.61 1.92 -6.50
N GLU A 79 19.04 1.65 -7.73
CA GLU A 79 20.41 1.84 -8.20
C GLU A 79 20.83 3.32 -8.21
N GLN A 80 19.88 4.23 -8.43
CA GLN A 80 20.07 5.68 -8.40
C GLN A 80 19.96 6.27 -6.98
N GLY A 81 19.65 5.45 -5.97
CA GLY A 81 19.41 5.91 -4.60
C GLY A 81 18.09 6.64 -4.41
N GLU A 82 17.17 6.53 -5.38
CA GLU A 82 15.84 7.13 -5.32
C GLU A 82 14.81 6.21 -4.66
N LEU A 83 13.74 6.82 -4.15
CA LEU A 83 12.60 6.07 -3.62
C LEU A 83 11.65 5.69 -4.74
N ALA A 84 11.18 4.44 -4.73
CA ALA A 84 10.23 3.92 -5.71
C ALA A 84 8.79 3.89 -5.18
N VAL A 85 8.32 5.01 -4.61
CA VAL A 85 7.00 5.11 -3.94
C VAL A 85 5.85 4.86 -4.92
N GLU A 86 5.90 5.52 -6.07
CA GLU A 86 4.84 5.41 -7.09
C GLU A 86 4.81 3.99 -7.65
N GLU A 87 5.98 3.41 -7.93
CA GLU A 87 6.09 2.05 -8.46
C GLU A 87 5.68 1.00 -7.42
N ASP A 88 6.00 1.21 -6.14
CA ASP A 88 5.51 0.37 -5.05
C ASP A 88 3.98 0.38 -5.02
N SER A 89 3.37 1.57 -5.07
CA SER A 89 1.92 1.73 -5.08
C SER A 89 1.29 1.08 -6.32
N GLU A 90 1.87 1.31 -7.49
CA GLU A 90 1.43 0.75 -8.77
C GLU A 90 1.53 -0.78 -8.80
N PHE A 91 2.58 -1.37 -8.22
CA PHE A 91 2.77 -2.82 -8.17
C PHE A 91 1.60 -3.50 -7.44
N HIS A 92 1.26 -3.00 -6.25
CA HIS A 92 0.18 -3.56 -5.44
C HIS A 92 -1.20 -3.27 -6.03
N TYR A 93 -1.41 -2.08 -6.59
CA TYR A 93 -2.66 -1.75 -7.28
C TYR A 93 -2.88 -2.68 -8.48
N THR A 94 -1.84 -2.96 -9.26
CA THR A 94 -1.91 -3.87 -10.41
C THR A 94 -2.29 -5.29 -9.97
N ILE A 95 -1.75 -5.78 -8.84
CA ILE A 95 -2.17 -7.08 -8.25
C ILE A 95 -3.66 -7.04 -7.86
N ALA A 96 -4.11 -5.97 -7.21
CA ALA A 96 -5.51 -5.82 -6.82
C ALA A 96 -6.45 -5.81 -8.03
N THR A 97 -6.09 -5.13 -9.12
CA THR A 97 -6.86 -5.11 -10.38
C THR A 97 -6.91 -6.50 -11.01
N ALA A 98 -5.78 -7.22 -11.02
CA ALA A 98 -5.70 -8.58 -11.52
C ALA A 98 -6.51 -9.60 -10.70
N ALA A 99 -6.81 -9.31 -9.42
CA ALA A 99 -7.61 -10.18 -8.55
C ALA A 99 -9.12 -10.23 -8.92
N ARG A 100 -9.58 -9.31 -9.80
CA ARG A 100 -10.96 -9.23 -10.30
C ARG A 100 -12.04 -9.12 -9.20
N ASN A 101 -11.76 -8.40 -8.12
CA ASN A 101 -12.76 -8.09 -7.09
C ASN A 101 -13.11 -6.59 -7.13
N GLN A 102 -14.24 -6.28 -7.77
CA GLN A 102 -14.72 -4.90 -7.97
C GLN A 102 -14.95 -4.14 -6.66
N VAL A 103 -15.44 -4.83 -5.61
CA VAL A 103 -15.71 -4.20 -4.31
C VAL A 103 -14.39 -3.78 -3.64
N ILE A 104 -13.39 -4.66 -3.67
CA ILE A 104 -12.08 -4.34 -3.09
C ILE A 104 -11.41 -3.21 -3.86
N LEU A 105 -11.53 -3.15 -5.19
CA LEU A 105 -10.98 -2.04 -5.97
C LEU A 105 -11.57 -0.69 -5.55
N ARG A 106 -12.89 -0.60 -5.37
CA ARG A 106 -13.53 0.64 -4.90
C ARG A 106 -13.08 1.04 -3.50
N ILE A 107 -12.88 0.06 -2.61
CA ILE A 107 -12.32 0.31 -1.27
C ILE A 107 -10.87 0.80 -1.37
N LEU A 108 -10.07 0.21 -2.25
CA LEU A 108 -8.68 0.63 -2.44
C LEU A 108 -8.59 2.03 -3.03
N ASP A 109 -9.42 2.39 -4.02
CA ASP A 109 -9.46 3.73 -4.61
C ASP A 109 -9.66 4.81 -3.54
N VAL A 110 -10.58 4.56 -2.60
CA VAL A 110 -10.86 5.38 -1.41
C VAL A 110 -9.65 5.49 -0.47
N LEU A 111 -8.86 4.42 -0.35
CA LEU A 111 -7.71 4.34 0.56
C LEU A 111 -6.37 4.68 -0.11
N MET A 112 -6.35 4.98 -1.41
CA MET A 112 -5.10 5.12 -2.18
C MET A 112 -4.17 6.19 -1.58
N ASP A 113 -4.70 7.36 -1.24
CA ASP A 113 -3.91 8.44 -0.65
C ASP A 113 -3.30 8.05 0.70
N LEU A 114 -4.05 7.28 1.51
CA LEU A 114 -3.57 6.76 2.79
C LEU A 114 -2.46 5.74 2.60
N LEU A 115 -2.66 4.80 1.69
CA LEU A 115 -1.69 3.75 1.38
C LEU A 115 -0.42 4.35 0.77
N ARG A 116 -0.55 5.33 -0.13
CA ARG A 116 0.57 6.08 -0.73
C ARG A 116 1.37 6.81 0.34
N THR A 117 0.70 7.57 1.22
CA THR A 117 1.35 8.27 2.34
C THR A 117 2.07 7.29 3.27
N SER A 118 1.46 6.13 3.54
CA SER A 118 2.09 5.08 4.34
C SER A 118 3.35 4.53 3.68
N ARG A 119 3.28 4.27 2.37
CA ARG A 119 4.43 3.80 1.57
C ARG A 119 5.54 4.82 1.53
N GLU A 120 5.24 6.10 1.27
CA GLU A 120 6.17 7.22 1.32
C GLU A 120 6.96 7.21 2.63
N ARG A 121 6.27 7.18 3.78
CA ARG A 121 6.92 7.17 5.09
C ARG A 121 7.73 5.90 5.34
N SER A 122 7.22 4.73 4.92
CA SER A 122 7.91 3.45 5.13
C SER A 122 9.18 3.31 4.28
N LEU A 123 9.17 3.82 3.05
CA LEU A 123 10.28 3.70 2.09
C LEU A 123 11.49 4.53 2.48
N GLN A 124 11.31 5.57 3.29
CA GLN A 124 12.41 6.35 3.87
C GLN A 124 13.26 5.53 4.86
N VAL A 125 12.77 4.38 5.32
CA VAL A 125 13.53 3.53 6.25
C VAL A 125 14.65 2.81 5.52
N PRO A 126 15.92 2.92 5.96
CA PRO A 126 17.05 2.25 5.33
C PRO A 126 16.81 0.73 5.17
N GLY A 127 17.10 0.22 3.97
CA GLY A 127 16.94 -1.20 3.63
C GLY A 127 15.50 -1.64 3.30
N ARG A 128 14.48 -0.79 3.49
CA ARG A 128 13.09 -1.13 3.13
C ARG A 128 12.95 -1.36 1.63
N LEU A 129 13.51 -0.49 0.79
CA LEU A 129 13.41 -0.61 -0.68
C LEU A 129 13.96 -1.95 -1.18
N GLN A 130 15.13 -2.37 -0.70
CA GLN A 130 15.74 -3.66 -1.06
C GLN A 130 14.83 -4.83 -0.65
N LYS A 131 14.21 -4.77 0.53
CA LYS A 131 13.23 -5.79 0.96
C LYS A 131 11.98 -5.83 0.08
N SER A 132 11.53 -4.68 -0.41
CA SER A 132 10.46 -4.65 -1.40
C SER A 132 10.85 -5.30 -2.71
N LEU A 133 12.04 -5.04 -3.24
CA LEU A 133 12.50 -5.68 -4.47
C LEU A 133 12.54 -7.21 -4.35
N GLU A 134 13.05 -7.73 -3.22
CA GLU A 134 13.07 -9.17 -2.91
C GLU A 134 11.65 -9.76 -2.79
N GLY A 135 10.74 -9.04 -2.12
CA GLY A 135 9.35 -9.44 -1.94
C GLY A 135 8.56 -9.45 -3.25
N HIS A 136 8.60 -8.35 -3.98
CA HIS A 136 7.91 -8.17 -5.25
C HIS A 136 8.37 -9.21 -6.28
N GLY A 137 9.67 -9.52 -6.32
CA GLY A 137 10.21 -10.59 -7.17
C GLY A 137 9.59 -11.96 -6.86
N ARG A 138 9.45 -12.32 -5.57
CA ARG A 138 8.82 -13.59 -5.17
C ARG A 138 7.34 -13.64 -5.51
N ILE A 139 6.62 -12.55 -5.26
CA ILE A 139 5.19 -12.42 -5.57
C ILE A 139 4.96 -12.57 -7.08
N LEU A 140 5.69 -11.80 -7.89
CA LEU A 140 5.58 -11.87 -9.35
C LEU A 140 5.93 -13.27 -9.87
N ALA A 141 6.97 -13.90 -9.35
CA ALA A 141 7.33 -15.26 -9.74
C ALA A 141 6.21 -16.27 -9.43
N ALA A 142 5.52 -16.14 -8.30
CA ALA A 142 4.38 -16.99 -7.94
C ALA A 142 3.15 -16.74 -8.83
N ILE A 143 2.82 -15.47 -9.08
CA ILE A 143 1.73 -15.08 -9.99
C ILE A 143 2.00 -15.64 -11.40
N ARG A 144 3.22 -15.50 -11.91
CA ARG A 144 3.62 -16.02 -13.23
C ARG A 144 3.52 -17.54 -13.34
N ARG A 145 3.78 -18.26 -12.25
CA ARG A 145 3.60 -19.73 -12.19
C ARG A 145 2.14 -20.16 -11.99
N ARG A 146 1.20 -19.22 -11.88
CA ARG A 146 -0.22 -19.50 -11.60
C ARG A 146 -0.41 -20.29 -10.30
N ASP A 147 0.39 -19.99 -9.28
CA ASP A 147 0.37 -20.67 -7.98
C ASP A 147 -0.23 -19.74 -6.91
N PRO A 148 -1.53 -19.90 -6.58
CA PRO A 148 -2.22 -19.01 -5.66
C PRO A 148 -1.69 -19.10 -4.24
N ALA A 149 -1.38 -20.31 -3.77
CA ALA A 149 -0.87 -20.53 -2.42
C ALA A 149 0.52 -19.90 -2.24
N ALA A 150 1.41 -20.06 -3.23
CA ALA A 150 2.72 -19.41 -3.19
C ALA A 150 2.61 -17.88 -3.30
N ALA A 151 1.65 -17.35 -4.08
CA ALA A 151 1.47 -15.91 -4.21
C ALA A 151 0.96 -15.27 -2.90
N GLU A 152 0.01 -15.92 -2.23
CA GLU A 152 -0.45 -15.50 -0.90
C GLU A 152 0.70 -15.51 0.11
N ALA A 153 1.42 -16.63 0.21
CA ALA A 153 2.52 -16.78 1.15
C ALA A 153 3.64 -15.75 0.89
N ALA A 154 3.97 -15.49 -0.38
CA ALA A 154 4.97 -14.51 -0.76
C ALA A 154 4.56 -13.08 -0.36
N MET A 155 3.28 -12.71 -0.59
CA MET A 155 2.76 -11.40 -0.20
C MET A 155 2.70 -11.22 1.31
N ARG A 156 2.26 -12.24 2.05
CA ARG A 156 2.26 -12.23 3.51
C ARG A 156 3.66 -12.02 4.07
N ARG A 157 4.62 -12.83 3.62
CA ARG A 157 6.03 -12.70 4.03
C ARG A 157 6.61 -11.32 3.69
N HIS A 158 6.29 -10.78 2.52
CA HIS A 158 6.73 -9.44 2.14
C HIS A 158 6.24 -8.35 3.11
N LEU A 159 4.98 -8.40 3.53
CA LEU A 159 4.40 -7.44 4.47
C LEU A 159 4.98 -7.61 5.89
N GLU A 160 5.20 -8.85 6.33
CA GLU A 160 5.88 -9.15 7.61
C GLU A 160 7.32 -8.62 7.62
N GLU A 161 8.07 -8.79 6.54
CA GLU A 161 9.43 -8.25 6.42
C GLU A 161 9.44 -6.71 6.45
N ILE A 162 8.45 -6.06 5.84
CA ILE A 162 8.27 -4.61 5.94
C ILE A 162 7.99 -4.21 7.39
N GLU A 163 7.10 -4.92 8.08
CA GLU A 163 6.77 -4.67 9.49
C GLU A 163 8.00 -4.75 10.38
N GLU A 164 8.83 -5.78 10.21
CA GLU A 164 10.08 -5.95 10.96
C GLU A 164 11.09 -4.81 10.71
N VAL A 165 11.20 -4.33 9.46
CA VAL A 165 12.08 -3.21 9.11
C VAL A 165 11.59 -1.92 9.77
N LEU A 166 10.28 -1.67 9.74
CA LEU A 166 9.67 -0.51 10.39
C LEU A 166 9.83 -0.58 11.93
N GLY A 167 9.59 -1.75 12.53
CA GLY A 167 9.75 -1.97 13.97
C GLY A 167 11.18 -1.71 14.44
N ARG A 168 12.19 -2.23 13.73
CA ARG A 168 13.61 -1.99 14.04
C ARG A 168 13.97 -0.51 13.96
N ALA A 169 13.48 0.21 12.95
CA ALA A 169 13.73 1.64 12.82
C ALA A 169 13.10 2.46 13.97
N VAL A 170 11.93 2.06 14.46
CA VAL A 170 11.29 2.70 15.62
C VAL A 170 12.07 2.42 16.91
N SER A 171 12.54 1.19 17.12
CA SER A 171 13.37 0.84 18.28
C SER A 171 14.72 1.54 18.27
N ALA A 172 15.35 1.69 17.09
CA ALA A 172 16.61 2.40 16.93
C ALA A 172 16.49 3.93 17.14
N ASN A 173 15.29 4.49 16.93
CA ASN A 173 15.02 5.92 17.05
C ASN A 173 14.37 6.31 18.40
N ARG A 174 14.35 5.40 19.39
CA ARG A 174 14.02 5.74 20.78
C ARG A 174 15.25 6.40 21.44
N PRO A 175 15.18 7.66 21.88
CA PRO A 175 16.24 8.23 22.70
C PRO A 175 16.20 7.57 24.07
N GLY A 176 17.24 6.80 24.42
CA GLY A 176 17.48 6.37 25.80
C GLY A 176 18.23 5.05 25.95
N ALA A 177 19.57 5.09 25.94
CA ALA A 177 20.45 4.12 26.62
C ALA A 177 21.94 4.52 26.53
N ARG A 178 22.29 5.75 26.90
CA ARG A 178 23.60 6.08 27.48
C ARG A 178 23.25 6.82 28.77
N GLY A 179 23.58 6.42 29.98
CA GLY A 179 24.41 5.35 30.50
C GLY A 179 24.61 5.73 31.98
N ARG A 180 24.48 4.74 32.87
CA ARG A 180 24.93 4.72 34.28
C ARG A 180 24.43 5.81 35.22
#